data_AF-A0A2I0QTE6-F1
#
_entry.id   AF-A0A2I0QTE6-F1
#
_cell.length_a   1.000
_cell.length_b   1.000
_cell.length_c   1.000
_cell.angle_alpha   90.00
_cell.angle_beta   90.00
_cell.angle_gamma   90.00
#
_symmetry.space_group_name_H-M   'P 1'
#
loop_
_entity.id
_entity.type
_entity.pdbx_description
1 polymer ?
#
loop_
_entity_poly.entity_id
_entity_poly.type
_entity_poly.pdbx_seq_one_letter_code
_entity_poly.pdbx_strand_id
1 'polypeptide(L)'
;MDNEQPIPDFSPHPFAEWFIIIVLVVPLIALLIWMIKEPEEGYLFGKRWMFRSEPELSEDGVFFTRLSSIIALAIILLILLVFIFR
;
A
#
# COMPACT_ATOMS: atom_id res chain seq x y z
N MET A 1 31.23 -37.41 17.11
CA MET A 1 31.56 -36.16 16.42
C MET A 1 30.27 -35.72 15.81
N ASP A 2 29.63 -34.86 16.56
CA ASP A 2 28.21 -34.64 16.54
C ASP A 2 28.10 -33.48 15.59
N ASN A 3 27.67 -33.78 14.37
CA ASN A 3 27.65 -32.82 13.27
C ASN A 3 26.46 -31.88 13.47
N GLU A 4 26.46 -31.14 14.59
CA GLU A 4 25.47 -30.12 14.86
C GLU A 4 25.72 -28.99 13.88
N GLN A 5 24.96 -28.99 12.79
CA GLN A 5 24.90 -27.87 11.87
C GLN A 5 24.49 -26.63 12.67
N PRO A 6 25.15 -25.47 12.47
CA PRO A 6 24.76 -24.26 13.17
C PRO A 6 23.30 -23.95 12.86
N ILE A 7 22.51 -23.67 13.90
CA ILE A 7 21.10 -23.31 13.76
C ILE A 7 21.03 -22.08 12.85
N PRO A 8 20.26 -22.10 11.74
CA PRO A 8 20.14 -20.96 10.87
C PRO A 8 19.61 -19.77 11.67
N ASP A 9 20.33 -18.65 11.58
CA ASP A 9 19.91 -17.40 12.22
C ASP A 9 18.72 -16.83 11.43
N PHE A 10 17.54 -16.91 12.02
CA PHE A 10 16.31 -16.31 11.50
C PHE A 10 16.04 -14.93 12.11
N SER A 11 17.04 -14.30 12.72
CA SER A 11 16.91 -12.93 13.18
C SER A 11 16.54 -12.03 11.98
N PRO A 12 15.62 -11.06 12.17
CA PRO A 12 15.26 -10.17 11.08
C PRO A 12 16.49 -9.35 10.69
N HIS A 13 17.06 -9.69 9.53
CA HIS A 13 18.17 -8.95 9.00
C HIS A 13 17.67 -7.59 8.53
N PRO A 14 18.42 -6.50 8.79
CA PRO A 14 18.01 -5.16 8.39
C PRO A 14 17.70 -5.07 6.90
N PHE A 15 18.41 -5.84 6.06
CA PHE A 15 18.13 -5.96 4.64
C PHE A 15 16.72 -6.50 4.33
N ALA A 16 16.29 -7.56 5.02
CA ALA A 16 14.99 -8.18 4.80
C ALA A 16 13.85 -7.22 5.18
N GLU A 17 14.02 -6.47 6.27
CA GLU A 17 13.06 -5.44 6.69
C GLU A 17 12.89 -4.36 5.61
N TRP A 18 13.99 -3.77 5.12
CA TRP A 18 13.95 -2.77 4.07
C TRP A 18 13.39 -3.31 2.75
N PHE A 19 13.74 -4.54 2.39
CA PHE A 19 13.23 -5.18 1.18
C PHE A 19 11.70 -5.32 1.22
N ILE A 20 11.15 -5.84 2.32
CA ILE A 20 9.69 -6.00 2.48
C ILE A 20 8.99 -4.63 2.43
N ILE A 21 9.54 -3.62 3.11
CA ILE A 21 8.99 -2.26 3.11
C ILE A 21 8.95 -1.70 1.69
N ILE A 22 10.05 -1.76 0.94
CA ILE A 22 10.10 -1.22 -0.42
C ILE A 22 9.11 -1.95 -1.33
N VAL A 23 9.08 -3.28 -1.28
CA VAL A 23 8.22 -4.09 -2.15
C VAL A 23 6.74 -3.86 -1.87
N LEU A 24 6.34 -3.57 -0.63
CA LEU A 24 4.93 -3.32 -0.28
C LEU A 24 4.53 -1.85 -0.40
N VAL A 25 5.38 -0.94 0.06
CA VAL A 25 5.03 0.48 0.21
C VAL A 25 5.16 1.22 -1.12
N VAL A 26 6.15 0.91 -1.95
CA VAL A 26 6.30 1.56 -3.26
C VAL A 26 5.07 1.37 -4.16
N PRO A 27 4.58 0.13 -4.41
CA PRO A 27 3.38 -0.04 -5.23
C PRO A 27 2.13 0.56 -4.57
N LEU A 28 2.05 0.54 -3.23
CA LEU A 28 0.95 1.16 -2.51
C LEU A 28 0.92 2.69 -2.69
N ILE A 29 2.07 3.37 -2.61
CA ILE A 29 2.18 4.81 -2.88
C ILE A 29 1.82 5.10 -4.35
N ALA A 30 2.33 4.30 -5.30
CA ALA A 30 1.99 4.45 -6.71
C ALA A 30 0.49 4.31 -6.97
N LEU A 31 -0.15 3.33 -6.33
CA LEU A 31 -1.60 3.11 -6.40
C LEU A 31 -2.38 4.30 -5.82
N LEU A 32 -1.95 4.83 -4.67
CA LEU A 32 -2.60 6.00 -4.04
C LEU A 32 -2.47 7.24 -4.91
N ILE A 33 -1.29 7.49 -5.50
CA ILE A 33 -1.09 8.60 -6.43
C ILE A 33 -2.00 8.45 -7.65
N TRP A 34 -2.13 7.25 -8.19
CA TRP A 34 -3.03 6.96 -9.30
C TRP A 34 -4.50 7.21 -8.92
N MET A 35 -4.96 6.73 -7.76
CA MET A 35 -6.31 7.00 -7.24
C MET A 35 -6.60 8.50 -6.98
N ILE A 36 -5.56 9.32 -6.73
CA ILE A 36 -5.73 10.78 -6.59
C ILE A 36 -5.91 11.45 -7.96
N LYS A 37 -5.24 10.95 -9.00
CA LYS A 37 -5.34 11.47 -10.37
C LYS A 37 -6.63 11.06 -11.05
N GLU A 38 -7.03 9.80 -10.87
CA GLU A 38 -8.20 9.18 -11.49
C GLU A 38 -9.09 8.56 -10.40
N PRO A 39 -9.78 9.38 -9.60
CA PRO A 39 -10.58 8.91 -8.47
C PRO A 39 -11.81 8.10 -8.90
N GLU A 40 -12.29 8.29 -10.13
CA GLU A 40 -13.38 7.51 -10.71
C GLU A 40 -12.97 6.05 -10.94
N GLU A 41 -11.83 5.86 -11.63
CA GLU A 41 -11.24 4.53 -11.84
C GLU A 41 -10.79 3.92 -10.52
N GLY A 42 -10.21 4.72 -9.63
CA GLY A 42 -9.82 4.33 -8.29
C GLY A 42 -11.00 3.85 -7.44
N TYR A 43 -12.15 4.54 -7.51
CA TYR A 43 -13.35 4.10 -6.79
C TYR A 43 -13.83 2.75 -7.30
N LEU A 44 -13.68 2.45 -8.60
CA LEU A 44 -14.08 1.18 -9.17
C LEU A 44 -13.02 0.07 -9.04
N PHE A 45 -11.78 0.43 -8.69
CA PHE A 45 -10.71 -0.54 -8.49
C PHE A 45 -11.11 -1.61 -7.47
N GLY A 46 -11.08 -2.88 -7.87
CA GLY A 46 -11.55 -4.01 -7.05
C GLY A 46 -13.07 -4.16 -6.88
N LYS A 47 -13.87 -3.26 -7.46
CA LYS A 47 -15.34 -3.38 -7.53
C LYS A 47 -15.87 -3.57 -8.96
N ARG A 48 -15.02 -3.38 -9.99
CA ARG A 48 -15.40 -3.55 -11.41
C ARG A 48 -16.07 -4.90 -11.71
N TRP A 49 -15.62 -5.99 -11.08
CA TRP A 49 -16.21 -7.33 -11.26
C TRP A 49 -17.59 -7.51 -10.63
N MET A 50 -18.02 -6.60 -9.75
CA MET A 50 -19.31 -6.70 -9.05
C MET A 50 -20.47 -6.22 -9.93
N PHE A 51 -20.19 -5.36 -10.90
CA PHE A 51 -21.21 -4.72 -11.73
C PHE A 51 -21.29 -5.39 -13.11
N ARG A 52 -22.52 -5.58 -13.61
CA ARG A 52 -22.78 -6.13 -14.96
C ARG A 52 -22.62 -5.09 -16.07
N SER A 53 -22.69 -3.81 -15.73
CA SER A 53 -22.57 -2.66 -16.63
C SER A 53 -21.76 -1.56 -15.95
N GLU A 54 -21.31 -0.57 -16.73
CA GLU A 54 -20.54 0.56 -16.21
C GLU A 54 -21.39 1.32 -15.17
N PRO A 55 -20.98 1.35 -13.89
CA PRO A 55 -21.78 1.93 -12.83
C PRO A 55 -21.70 3.46 -12.89
N GLU A 56 -22.84 4.13 -12.77
CA GLU A 56 -22.90 5.59 -12.62
C GLU A 56 -22.30 5.98 -11.26
N LEU A 57 -21.24 6.79 -11.31
CA LEU A 57 -20.53 7.23 -10.12
C LEU A 57 -21.20 8.46 -9.52
N SER A 58 -21.53 8.39 -8.24
CA SER A 58 -21.95 9.56 -7.47
C SER A 58 -20.75 10.48 -7.23
N GLU A 59 -20.93 11.79 -7.42
CA GLU A 59 -19.91 12.82 -7.18
C GLU A 59 -19.31 12.72 -5.76
N ASP A 60 -20.15 12.39 -4.76
CA ASP A 60 -19.73 12.21 -3.37
C ASP A 60 -18.78 11.02 -3.19
N GLY A 61 -19.02 9.93 -3.91
CA GLY A 61 -18.19 8.73 -3.86
C GLY A 61 -16.80 8.95 -4.47
N VAL A 62 -16.74 9.70 -5.57
CA VAL A 62 -15.49 10.09 -6.23
C VAL A 62 -14.70 11.05 -5.33
N PHE A 63 -15.38 12.05 -4.74
CA PHE A 63 -14.77 12.98 -3.79
C PHE A 63 -14.17 12.25 -2.57
N PHE A 64 -14.92 11.32 -1.99
CA PHE A 64 -14.45 10.52 -0.86
C PHE A 64 -13.24 9.65 -1.20
N THR A 65 -13.19 9.09 -2.41
CA THR A 65 -12.03 8.29 -2.87
C THR A 65 -10.78 9.15 -2.98
N ARG A 66 -10.91 10.35 -3.54
CA ARG A 66 -9.80 11.29 -3.63
C ARG A 66 -9.31 11.73 -2.25
N LEU A 67 -10.23 12.10 -1.36
CA LEU A 67 -9.91 12.55 0.00
C LEU A 67 -9.25 11.44 0.83
N SER A 68 -9.83 10.23 0.81
CA SER A 68 -9.29 9.08 1.54
C SER A 68 -7.91 8.67 1.01
N SER A 69 -7.67 8.75 -0.30
CA SER A 69 -6.35 8.48 -0.89
C SER A 69 -5.29 9.49 -0.45
N ILE A 70 -5.63 10.78 -0.36
CA ILE A 70 -4.73 11.82 0.16
C ILE A 70 -4.41 11.59 1.63
N ILE A 71 -5.44 11.29 2.45
CA ILE A 71 -5.27 11.02 3.88
C ILE A 71 -4.41 9.76 4.09
N ALA A 72 -4.69 8.69 3.35
CA ALA A 72 -3.92 7.45 3.42
C ALA A 72 -2.45 7.68 3.03
N LEU A 73 -2.20 8.46 1.98
CA LEU A 73 -0.84 8.83 1.58
C LEU A 73 -0.12 9.61 2.69
N ALA A 74 -0.78 10.59 3.31
CA ALA A 74 -0.21 11.37 4.41
C ALA A 74 0.13 10.48 5.62
N ILE A 75 -0.75 9.54 5.98
CA ILE A 75 -0.52 8.58 7.06
C ILE A 75 0.66 7.67 6.76
N ILE A 76 0.76 7.12 5.55
CA ILE A 76 1.89 6.26 5.15
C ILE A 76 3.21 7.02 5.23
N LEU A 77 3.25 8.27 4.74
CA LEU A 77 4.44 9.10 4.84
C LEU A 77 4.83 9.38 6.30
N LEU A 78 3.85 9.62 7.18
CA LEU A 78 4.11 9.80 8.61
C LEU A 78 4.68 8.52 9.25
N ILE A 79 4.13 7.36 8.94
CA ILE A 79 4.62 6.06 9.44
C ILE A 79 6.06 5.82 8.97
N LEU A 80 6.35 6.05 7.69
CA LEU A 80 7.71 5.93 7.15
C LEU A 80 8.69 6.87 7.85
N LEU A 81 8.28 8.11 8.11
CA LEU A 81 9.10 9.08 8.83
C LEU A 81 9.42 8.57 10.24
N VAL A 82 8.41 8.16 11.01
CA VAL A 82 8.62 7.59 12.35
C VAL A 82 9.52 6.35 12.29
N PHE A 83 9.35 5.49 11.30
CA PHE A 83 10.16 4.28 11.14
C PHE A 83 11.63 4.59 10.84
N ILE A 84 11.91 5.60 10.01
CA ILE A 84 13.27 6.03 9.66
C ILE A 84 14.00 6.68 10.86
N PHE A 85 13.27 7.43 11.69
CA PHE A 85 13.83 8.14 12.85
C PHE A 85 13.83 7.32 14.15
N ARG A 86 13.27 6.11 14.13
CA ARG A 86 13.31 5.14 15.23
C ARG A 86 14.67 4.46 15.32
#